data_AF-X1DF47-F1
#
_entry.id   AF-X1DF47-F1
#
_cell.length_a   1.000
_cell.length_b   1.000
_cell.length_c   1.000
_cell.angle_alpha   90.00
_cell.angle_beta   90.00
_cell.angle_gamma   90.00
#
_symmetry.space_group_name_H-M   'P 1'
#
loop_
_entity.id
_entity.type
_entity.pdbx_description
1 polymer ?
#
loop_
_entity_poly.entity_id
_entity_poly.type
_entity_poly.pdbx_seq_one_letter_code
_entity_poly.pdbx_strand_id
1 'polypeptide(L)'
;MAEVVEKETLWLWKNYIPLEAITLINGDPDAGKSWYVLNLATRVSLGRVWPDGAKNTPAKTYYMTYEDTIDQQIKKRLRLMGANQKNIEVFRSDNPINLVLAEEDGRERLE
;
A
#
# COMPACT_ATOMS: atom_id res chain seq x y z
N MET A 1 13.18 -29.13 -10.54
CA MET A 1 13.12 -29.04 -9.06
C MET A 1 14.50 -29.08 -8.44
N ALA A 2 15.34 -30.08 -8.73
CA ALA A 2 16.70 -30.19 -8.15
C ALA A 2 17.67 -29.03 -8.51
N GLU A 3 17.41 -28.30 -9.60
CA GLU A 3 18.25 -27.18 -10.06
C GLU A 3 17.69 -25.79 -9.69
N VAL A 4 16.53 -25.73 -9.04
CA VAL A 4 15.89 -24.46 -8.67
C VAL A 4 16.36 -24.07 -7.27
N VAL A 5 17.06 -22.95 -7.16
CA VAL A 5 17.51 -22.41 -5.87
C VAL A 5 16.33 -21.76 -5.16
N GLU A 6 16.09 -22.18 -3.91
CA GLU A 6 15.09 -21.57 -3.04
C GLU A 6 15.49 -20.13 -2.71
N LYS A 7 14.51 -19.22 -2.74
CA LYS A 7 14.70 -17.83 -2.35
C LYS A 7 13.92 -17.57 -1.07
N GLU A 8 14.55 -16.88 -0.12
CA GLU A 8 13.83 -16.39 1.04
C GLU A 8 12.81 -15.34 0.61
N THR A 9 11.57 -15.48 1.10
CA THR A 9 10.54 -14.49 0.85
C THR A 9 10.84 -13.21 1.62
N LEU A 10 10.86 -12.08 0.91
CA LEU A 10 10.88 -10.74 1.52
C LEU A 10 9.46 -10.33 1.96
N TRP A 11 9.33 -9.73 3.15
CA TRP A 11 8.02 -9.43 3.76
C TRP A 11 7.85 -7.95 4.07
N LEU A 12 6.68 -7.41 3.74
CA LEU A 12 6.20 -6.14 4.30
C LEU A 12 5.65 -6.40 5.71
N TRP A 13 4.84 -7.44 5.84
CA TRP A 13 4.31 -7.94 7.10
C TRP A 13 4.42 -9.47 7.11
N LYS A 14 5.29 -9.99 7.98
CA LYS A 14 5.67 -11.41 8.02
C LYS A 14 4.43 -12.33 8.10
N ASN A 15 4.38 -13.35 7.25
CA ASN A 15 3.30 -14.32 7.11
C ASN A 15 1.96 -13.76 6.55
N TYR A 16 1.87 -12.47 6.21
CA TYR A 16 0.67 -11.86 5.66
C TYR A 16 0.88 -11.23 4.28
N ILE A 17 1.89 -10.38 4.11
CA ILE A 17 2.11 -9.59 2.89
C ILE A 17 3.58 -9.76 2.42
N PRO A 18 3.84 -10.61 1.42
CA PRO A 18 5.15 -10.68 0.76
C PRO A 18 5.39 -9.45 -0.13
N LEU A 19 6.64 -9.02 -0.27
CA LEU A 19 7.03 -7.90 -1.14
C LEU A 19 7.19 -8.31 -2.61
N GLU A 20 7.46 -9.59 -2.87
CA GLU A 20 7.78 -10.10 -4.21
C GLU A 20 6.56 -10.72 -4.93
N ALA A 21 5.37 -10.54 -4.38
CA ALA A 21 4.13 -11.06 -4.94
C ALA A 21 2.94 -10.13 -4.70
N ILE A 22 1.90 -10.28 -5.52
CA ILE A 22 0.66 -9.51 -5.37
C ILE A 22 -0.21 -10.16 -4.28
N THR A 23 -0.63 -9.35 -3.30
CA THR A 23 -1.58 -9.76 -2.27
C THR A 23 -2.99 -9.30 -2.64
N LEU A 24 -3.93 -10.23 -2.78
CA LEU A 24 -5.34 -9.92 -3.04
C LEU A 24 -6.14 -9.90 -1.73
N ILE A 25 -6.82 -8.78 -1.45
CA ILE A 25 -7.75 -8.65 -0.32
C ILE A 25 -9.17 -8.77 -0.86
N ASN A 26 -9.87 -9.85 -0.49
CA ASN A 26 -11.22 -10.14 -0.96
C ASN A 26 -12.20 -10.29 0.22
N GLY A 27 -13.48 -10.07 -0.06
CA GLY A 27 -14.57 -10.14 0.91
C GLY A 27 -15.82 -9.44 0.38
N ASP A 28 -16.93 -9.60 1.08
CA ASP A 28 -18.23 -9.06 0.68
C ASP A 28 -18.24 -7.52 0.60
N PRO A 29 -19.19 -6.92 -0.15
CA PRO A 29 -19.52 -5.51 -0.01
C PRO A 29 -19.67 -5.13 1.47
N ASP A 30 -19.21 -3.93 1.83
CA ASP A 30 -19.25 -3.41 3.21
C ASP A 30 -18.45 -4.18 4.28
N ALA A 31 -17.70 -5.23 3.92
CA ALA A 31 -16.79 -5.95 4.83
C ALA A 31 -15.58 -5.11 5.31
N GLY A 32 -15.50 -3.82 4.97
CA GLY A 32 -14.46 -2.91 5.45
C GLY A 32 -13.12 -3.02 4.72
N LYS A 33 -13.06 -3.60 3.51
CA LYS A 33 -11.83 -3.76 2.72
C LYS A 33 -11.05 -2.44 2.53
N SER A 34 -11.71 -1.37 2.08
CA SER A 34 -11.06 -0.07 1.90
C SER A 34 -10.55 0.51 3.23
N TRP A 35 -11.26 0.28 4.33
CA TRP A 35 -10.79 0.67 5.67
C TRP A 35 -9.54 -0.11 6.08
N TYR A 36 -9.52 -1.42 5.83
CA TYR A 36 -8.37 -2.28 6.10
C TYR A 36 -7.15 -1.84 5.28
N VAL A 37 -7.28 -1.64 3.97
CA VAL A 37 -6.18 -1.20 3.10
C VAL A 37 -5.67 0.19 3.50
N LEU A 38 -6.55 1.14 3.81
CA LEU A 38 -6.12 2.46 4.30
C LEU A 38 -5.45 2.39 5.67
N ASN A 39 -5.82 1.42 6.53
CA ASN A 39 -5.11 1.19 7.78
C ASN A 39 -3.70 0.65 7.54
N LEU A 40 -3.52 -0.27 6.59
CA LEU A 40 -2.19 -0.73 6.17
C LEU A 40 -1.34 0.45 5.66
N ALA A 41 -1.88 1.24 4.73
CA ALA A 41 -1.22 2.45 4.22
C ALA A 41 -0.83 3.42 5.34
N THR A 42 -1.73 3.62 6.31
CA THR A 42 -1.46 4.45 7.49
C THR A 42 -0.30 3.90 8.31
N ARG A 43 -0.27 2.59 8.59
CA ARG A 43 0.82 1.96 9.34
C ARG A 43 2.15 2.10 8.64
N VAL A 44 2.18 1.82 7.33
CA VAL A 44 3.37 1.95 6.48
C VAL A 44 3.84 3.41 6.40
N SER A 45 2.94 4.38 6.26
CA SER A 45 3.31 5.80 6.20
C SER A 45 4.05 6.32 7.44
N LEU A 46 3.89 5.64 8.58
CA LEU A 46 4.41 6.01 9.89
C LEU A 46 5.46 5.04 10.45
N GLY A 47 5.61 3.85 9.86
CA GLY A 47 6.33 2.74 10.49
C GLY A 47 5.69 2.28 11.81
N ARG A 48 4.35 2.37 11.94
CA ARG A 48 3.66 1.85 13.14
C ARG A 48 3.83 0.33 13.20
N VAL A 49 4.10 -0.17 14.40
CA VAL A 49 4.16 -1.61 14.69
C VAL A 49 2.93 -2.33 14.12
N TRP A 50 3.15 -3.53 13.59
CA TRP A 50 2.08 -4.38 13.10
C TRP A 50 1.19 -4.87 14.27
N PRO A 51 -0.06 -5.30 14.01
CA PRO A 51 -0.96 -5.81 15.05
C PRO A 51 -0.40 -6.96 15.90
N ASP A 52 0.50 -7.77 15.34
CA ASP A 52 1.21 -8.86 16.02
C ASP A 52 2.47 -8.41 16.78
N GLY A 53 2.75 -7.11 16.80
CA GLY A 53 3.93 -6.52 17.45
C GLY A 53 5.18 -6.49 16.58
N ALA A 54 5.16 -7.01 15.35
CA ALA A 54 6.31 -6.92 14.45
C ALA A 54 6.65 -5.46 14.13
N LYS A 55 7.95 -5.16 14.01
CA LYS A 55 8.41 -3.83 13.62
C LYS A 55 8.05 -3.54 12.16
N ASN A 56 7.87 -2.26 11.86
CA ASN A 56 7.59 -1.75 10.54
C ASN A 56 8.48 -0.54 10.26
N THR A 57 8.93 -0.39 9.03
CA THR A 57 9.76 0.73 8.60
C THR A 57 8.87 1.73 7.84
N PRO A 58 8.93 3.04 8.14
CA PRO A 58 8.17 4.03 7.40
C PRO A 58 8.51 3.99 5.91
N ALA A 59 7.50 3.97 5.05
CA ALA A 59 7.66 4.00 3.59
C ALA A 59 6.54 4.79 2.91
N LYS A 60 6.79 5.18 1.66
CA LYS A 60 5.81 5.86 0.81
C LYS A 60 4.77 4.84 0.31
N THR A 61 3.50 5.24 0.29
CA THR A 61 2.39 4.41 -0.21
C THR A 61 1.71 5.12 -1.37
N TYR A 62 1.57 4.42 -2.49
CA TYR A 62 0.81 4.86 -3.65
C TYR A 62 -0.55 4.14 -3.61
N TYR A 63 -1.64 4.88 -3.45
CA TYR A 63 -3.00 4.34 -3.33
C TYR A 63 -3.81 4.71 -4.58
N MET A 64 -4.20 3.71 -5.36
CA MET A 64 -5.02 3.90 -6.55
C MET A 64 -6.48 3.54 -6.24
N THR A 65 -7.43 4.39 -6.65
CA THR A 65 -8.85 4.14 -6.45
C THR A 65 -9.70 4.52 -7.66
N TYR A 66 -10.78 3.76 -7.86
CA TYR A 66 -11.83 4.04 -8.83
C TYR A 66 -13.12 4.48 -8.12
N GLU A 67 -13.51 3.71 -7.10
CA GLU A 67 -14.80 3.83 -6.41
C GLU A 67 -14.85 4.98 -5.40
N ASP A 68 -13.77 5.17 -4.63
CA ASP A 68 -13.76 6.15 -3.54
C ASP A 68 -13.35 7.55 -4.05
N THR A 69 -14.10 8.56 -3.63
CA THR A 69 -13.74 9.98 -3.84
C THR A 69 -12.57 10.38 -2.94
N ILE A 70 -11.52 10.98 -3.52
CA ILE A 70 -10.28 11.33 -2.78
C ILE A 70 -10.56 12.34 -1.66
N ASP A 71 -11.25 13.43 -1.98
CA ASP A 71 -11.49 14.58 -1.12
C ASP A 71 -12.49 14.29 0.02
N GLN A 72 -13.54 13.51 -0.26
CA GLN A 72 -14.60 13.23 0.72
C GLN A 72 -14.34 11.98 1.55
N GLN A 73 -13.82 10.91 0.94
CA GLN A 73 -13.69 9.60 1.57
C GLN A 73 -12.25 9.31 1.99
N ILE A 74 -11.32 9.23 1.04
CA ILE A 74 -9.94 8.79 1.33
C ILE A 74 -9.24 9.76 2.27
N LYS A 75 -9.23 11.06 1.96
CA LYS A 75 -8.57 12.09 2.77
C LYS A 75 -9.15 12.15 4.19
N LYS A 76 -10.48 12.03 4.32
CA LYS A 76 -11.15 12.00 5.63
C LYS A 76 -10.76 10.75 6.43
N ARG A 77 -10.77 9.56 5.82
CA ARG A 77 -10.41 8.29 6.47
C ARG A 77 -8.95 8.30 6.93
N LEU A 78 -8.01 8.71 6.07
CA LEU A 78 -6.58 8.83 6.41
C LEU A 78 -6.34 9.81 7.57
N ARG A 79 -7.02 10.96 7.57
CA ARG A 79 -6.94 11.92 8.68
C ARG A 79 -7.43 11.32 9.99
N LEU A 80 -8.56 10.60 9.97
CA LEU A 80 -9.12 9.96 11.17
C LEU A 80 -8.22 8.83 11.72
N MET A 81 -7.51 8.11 10.84
CA MET A 81 -6.53 7.08 11.23
C MET A 81 -5.19 7.68 11.72
N GLY A 82 -5.01 8.99 11.55
CA GLY A 82 -3.79 9.72 11.90
C GLY A 82 -2.62 9.39 10.98
N ALA A 83 -2.87 9.14 9.69
CA ALA A 83 -1.84 8.84 8.71
C ALA A 83 -0.88 10.01 8.48
N ASN A 84 0.39 9.70 8.18
CA ASN A 84 1.28 10.70 7.61
C ASN A 84 0.95 10.88 6.13
N GLN A 85 0.04 11.82 5.84
CA GLN A 85 -0.43 12.10 4.47
C GLN A 85 0.67 12.57 3.51
N LYS A 86 1.85 12.99 4.00
CA LYS A 86 3.01 13.29 3.13
C LYS A 86 3.62 12.03 2.51
N ASN A 87 3.43 10.88 3.16
CA ASN A 87 3.92 9.58 2.70
C ASN A 87 2.83 8.76 2.00
N ILE A 88 1.67 9.36 1.69
CA ILE A 88 0.58 8.67 0.98
C ILE A 88 0.15 9.52 -0.20
N GLU A 89 0.40 9.00 -1.40
CA GLU A 89 -0.01 9.64 -2.64
C GLU A 89 -1.20 8.88 -3.23
N VAL A 90 -2.27 9.61 -3.59
CA VAL A 90 -3.55 9.02 -3.99
C VAL A 90 -3.87 9.40 -5.42
N PHE A 91 -4.19 8.39 -6.23
CA PHE A 91 -4.50 8.54 -7.65
C PHE A 91 -5.86 7.98 -7.97
N ARG A 92 -6.51 8.61 -8.94
CA ARG A 92 -7.72 8.08 -9.54
C ARG A 92 -7.44 7.67 -10.97
N SER A 93 -8.23 6.74 -11.49
CA SER A 93 -8.08 6.26 -12.87
C SER A 93 -8.27 7.37 -13.93
N ASP A 94 -9.02 8.43 -13.59
CA ASP A 94 -9.25 9.60 -14.45
C ASP A 94 -8.05 10.57 -14.45
N ASN A 95 -7.11 10.41 -13.52
CA ASN A 95 -5.82 11.09 -13.48
C ASN A 95 -4.73 10.07 -13.07
N PRO A 96 -4.38 9.14 -13.96
CA PRO A 96 -3.51 8.02 -13.64
C PRO A 96 -2.09 8.50 -13.31
N ILE A 97 -1.36 7.70 -12.52
CA ILE A 97 0.09 7.88 -12.46
C ILE A 97 0.63 7.57 -13.85
N ASN A 98 1.23 8.55 -14.52
CA ASN A 98 2.17 8.26 -15.59
C ASN A 98 3.43 7.68 -14.96
N LEU A 99 3.35 6.40 -14.60
CA LEU A 99 4.44 5.59 -14.06
C LEU A 99 4.88 4.61 -15.15
N VAL A 100 5.56 5.13 -16.17
CA VAL A 100 6.17 4.27 -17.17
C VAL A 100 7.49 3.78 -16.56
N LEU A 101 7.45 2.62 -15.89
CA LEU A 101 8.64 2.05 -15.21
C LEU A 101 9.80 1.74 -16.18
N ALA A 102 9.52 1.70 -17.48
CA ALA A 102 10.49 1.58 -18.54
C ALA A 102 11.27 2.89 -18.81
N GLU A 103 10.71 4.04 -18.44
CA GLU A 103 11.32 5.36 -18.60
C GLU A 103 11.95 5.82 -17.27
N GLU A 104 13.02 6.63 -17.37
CA GLU A 104 13.78 7.08 -16.18
C GLU A 104 12.92 7.94 -15.24
N ASP A 105 12.03 8.76 -15.79
CA ASP A 105 11.11 9.62 -15.04
C ASP A 105 10.12 8.83 -14.17
N GLY A 106 9.70 7.65 -14.64
CA GLY A 106 8.85 6.72 -13.91
C GLY A 106 9.57 6.07 -12.73
N ARG A 107 10.90 5.91 -12.80
CA ARG A 107 11.72 5.35 -11.72
C ARG A 107 12.08 6.39 -10.67
N GLU A 108 12.45 7.60 -11.08
CA GLU A 108 12.71 8.71 -10.13
C GLU A 108 11.47 9.02 -9.27
N ARG A 109 10.26 8.87 -9.81
CA ARG A 109 9.01 9.07 -9.06
C ARG A 109 8.76 8.05 -7.95
N LEU A 110 9.49 6.93 -7.92
CA LEU A 110 9.41 5.90 -6.88
C LEU A 110 10.38 6.12 -5.73
N GLU A 111 11.41 6.96 -5.91
CA GLU A 111 12.40 7.32 -4.90
C GLU A 111 11.90 8.45 -3.97
#